data_AF-A0A834CR45-F1
#
_entry.id   AF-A0A834CR45-F1
#
_cell.length_a   1.000
_cell.length_b   1.000
_cell.length_c   1.000
_cell.angle_alpha   90.00
_cell.angle_beta   90.00
_cell.angle_gamma   90.00
#
_symmetry.space_group_name_H-M   'P 1'
#
loop_
_entity.id
_entity.type
_entity.pdbx_description
1 polymer ?
#
loop_
_entity_poly.entity_id
_entity_poly.type
_entity_poly.pdbx_seq_one_letter_code
_entity_poly.pdbx_strand_id
1 'polypeptide(L)'
;MRSNKPRQRPTPQKLRCLALVCLVLTFLSVLLFVRSFRISDLMNDQLWTQPYPEPKPEPVRTEAAATQEQVISFAPVKNTKTLLLSAYQEHRTNKKEVRVIAVVLRSEKAAYRCIFCCQEQQYVSEGVSNIHQDHFNFPYGTADIMCPVPSGCEAPTHITVKSAANFSQDTTHHELLEIRNQEVQRDKFAFNFTVCFSTMFNFTNKLQLVQSLTMLQLLGVNRVVIYKTDCSPEIQRILDYYIGKGFVKLIPWSLSKFMNVSYGWLPEHGPGQIHYLAGVATSAGEDIRCQQVLHVSE
;
A
#
# COMPACT_ATOMS: atom_id res chain seq x y z
N MET A 1 54.14 -38.30 -46.50
CA MET A 1 53.67 -37.57 -47.71
C MET A 1 52.46 -36.72 -47.34
N ARG A 2 52.62 -35.41 -47.13
CA ARG A 2 51.50 -34.45 -47.12
C ARG A 2 51.63 -33.58 -48.37
N SER A 3 50.65 -33.71 -49.25
CA SER A 3 50.55 -32.96 -50.50
C SER A 3 50.32 -31.48 -50.19
N ASN A 4 51.32 -30.65 -50.47
CA ASN A 4 51.23 -29.19 -50.39
C ASN A 4 50.49 -28.67 -51.64
N LYS A 5 49.22 -28.28 -51.48
CA LYS A 5 48.50 -27.51 -52.52
C LYS A 5 49.11 -26.11 -52.63
N PRO A 6 49.37 -25.58 -53.84
CA PRO A 6 49.90 -24.24 -53.99
C PRO A 6 48.80 -23.20 -53.69
N ARG A 7 49.13 -22.24 -52.83
CA ARG A 7 48.26 -21.11 -52.48
C ARG A 7 48.24 -20.14 -53.67
N GLN A 8 47.17 -20.19 -54.49
CA GLN A 8 46.97 -19.25 -55.60
C GLN A 8 46.86 -17.82 -55.04
N ARG A 9 47.76 -16.93 -55.45
CA ARG A 9 47.67 -15.50 -55.16
C ARG A 9 46.51 -14.90 -55.96
N PRO A 10 45.62 -14.12 -55.34
CA PRO A 10 44.49 -13.50 -56.03
C PRO A 10 45.02 -12.54 -57.10
N THR A 11 44.47 -12.63 -58.31
CA THR A 11 44.78 -11.73 -59.42
C THR A 11 44.40 -10.28 -59.08
N PRO A 12 45.12 -9.26 -59.61
CA PRO A 12 44.93 -7.85 -59.24
C PRO A 12 43.50 -7.34 -59.48
N GLN A 13 42.77 -7.95 -60.41
CA GLN A 13 41.36 -7.66 -60.68
C GLN A 13 40.42 -8.14 -59.55
N LYS A 14 40.71 -9.29 -58.93
CA LYS A 14 39.96 -9.80 -57.77
C LYS A 14 40.20 -8.94 -56.52
N LEU A 15 41.43 -8.43 -56.35
CA LEU A 15 41.76 -7.53 -55.24
C LEU A 15 41.04 -6.17 -55.38
N ARG A 16 40.98 -5.62 -56.60
CA ARG A 16 40.24 -4.38 -56.90
C ARG A 16 38.73 -4.53 -56.70
N CYS A 17 38.17 -5.67 -57.11
CA CYS A 17 36.76 -5.97 -56.91
C CYS A 17 36.43 -6.13 -55.42
N LEU A 18 37.28 -6.82 -54.65
CA LEU A 18 37.12 -6.95 -53.19
C LEU A 18 37.19 -5.58 -52.50
N ALA A 19 38.12 -4.71 -52.89
CA ALA A 19 38.23 -3.37 -52.34
C ALA A 19 36.98 -2.51 -52.63
N LEU A 20 36.42 -2.59 -53.83
CA LEU A 20 35.18 -1.91 -54.19
C LEU A 20 33.98 -2.44 -53.38
N VAL A 21 33.87 -3.75 -53.21
CA VAL A 21 32.81 -4.36 -52.39
C VAL A 21 32.93 -3.92 -50.93
N CYS A 22 34.13 -3.89 -50.37
CA CYS A 22 34.36 -3.39 -49.01
C CYS A 22 33.96 -1.91 -48.88
N LEU A 23 34.31 -1.05 -49.83
CA LEU A 23 33.92 0.36 -49.82
C LEU A 23 32.39 0.52 -49.84
N VAL A 24 31.70 -0.22 -50.71
CA VAL A 24 30.24 -0.19 -50.80
C VAL A 24 29.58 -0.68 -49.49
N LEU A 25 30.10 -1.75 -48.89
CA LEU A 25 29.60 -2.25 -47.60
C LEU A 25 29.82 -1.26 -46.46
N THR A 26 30.97 -0.59 -46.42
CA THR A 26 31.24 0.45 -45.41
C THR A 26 30.34 1.67 -45.60
N PHE A 27 30.05 2.06 -46.85
CA PHE A 27 29.14 3.16 -47.13
C PHE A 27 27.70 2.82 -46.73
N LEU A 28 27.25 1.59 -47.01
CA LEU A 28 25.94 1.09 -46.60
C LEU A 28 25.80 1.01 -45.07
N SER A 29 26.84 0.55 -44.35
CA SER A 29 26.79 0.49 -42.89
C SER A 29 26.74 1.87 -42.24
N VAL A 30 27.49 2.85 -42.77
CA VAL A 30 27.43 4.25 -42.32
C VAL A 30 26.05 4.85 -42.60
N LEU A 31 25.46 4.60 -43.77
CA LEU A 31 24.11 5.08 -44.09
C LEU A 31 23.05 4.48 -43.15
N LEU A 32 23.13 3.18 -42.84
CA LEU A 32 22.23 2.53 -41.89
C LEU A 32 22.41 3.07 -40.47
N PHE A 33 23.65 3.33 -40.05
CA PHE A 33 23.95 3.91 -38.74
C PHE A 33 23.40 5.33 -38.61
N VAL A 34 23.60 6.18 -39.62
CA VAL A 34 23.06 7.56 -39.66
C VAL A 34 21.53 7.56 -39.68
N ARG A 35 20.91 6.63 -40.42
CA ARG A 35 19.44 6.46 -40.40
C ARG A 35 18.93 6.01 -39.03
N SER A 36 19.59 5.06 -38.38
CA SER A 36 19.22 4.62 -37.03
C SER A 36 19.31 5.77 -36.04
N PHE A 37 20.37 6.58 -36.09
CA PHE A 37 20.54 7.74 -35.22
C PHE A 37 19.46 8.80 -35.45
N ARG A 38 19.15 9.10 -36.72
CA ARG A 38 18.07 10.03 -37.09
C ARG A 38 16.69 9.56 -36.65
N ILE A 39 16.41 8.25 -36.68
CA ILE A 39 15.14 7.69 -36.20
C ILE A 39 15.06 7.77 -34.67
N SER A 40 16.17 7.47 -33.97
CA SER A 40 16.24 7.63 -32.51
C SER A 40 16.02 9.09 -32.08
N ASP A 41 16.63 10.05 -32.77
CA ASP A 41 16.42 11.48 -32.49
C ASP A 41 14.96 11.91 -32.79
N LEU A 42 14.37 11.42 -33.90
CA LEU A 42 12.99 11.75 -34.26
C LEU A 42 11.97 11.18 -33.25
N MET A 43 12.21 9.95 -32.76
CA MET A 43 11.36 9.32 -31.73
C MET A 43 11.54 9.97 -30.35
N ASN A 44 12.70 10.58 -30.08
CA ASN A 44 12.96 11.27 -28.81
C ASN A 44 12.36 12.69 -28.77
N ASP A 45 12.26 13.39 -29.90
CA ASP A 45 11.65 14.73 -29.90
C ASP A 45 10.12 14.68 -30.03
N GLN A 46 9.54 13.82 -30.88
CA GLN A 46 8.08 13.84 -31.10
C GLN A 46 7.25 13.23 -29.96
N LEU A 47 7.80 12.27 -29.20
CA LEU A 47 7.03 11.61 -28.13
C LEU A 47 6.99 12.43 -26.82
N TRP A 48 7.94 13.35 -26.63
CA TRP A 48 8.07 14.16 -25.41
C TRP A 48 7.64 15.62 -25.57
N THR A 49 7.41 16.10 -26.81
CA THR A 49 7.01 17.50 -27.08
C THR A 49 5.52 17.71 -27.33
N GLN A 50 4.72 16.64 -27.43
CA GLN A 50 3.26 16.77 -27.44
C GLN A 50 2.79 17.10 -26.02
N PRO A 51 2.15 18.26 -25.77
CA PRO A 51 1.43 18.48 -24.53
C PRO A 51 0.37 17.38 -24.44
N TYR A 52 0.47 16.52 -23.42
CA TYR A 52 -0.62 15.61 -23.13
C TYR A 52 -1.89 16.46 -22.96
N PRO A 53 -3.01 16.11 -23.62
CA PRO A 53 -4.27 16.78 -23.34
C PRO A 53 -4.50 16.63 -21.84
N GLU A 54 -4.50 17.75 -21.11
CA GLU A 54 -4.92 17.75 -19.71
C GLU A 54 -6.26 17.02 -19.68
N PRO A 55 -6.40 15.95 -18.88
CA PRO A 55 -7.71 15.38 -18.61
C PRO A 55 -8.57 16.54 -18.13
N LYS A 56 -9.55 16.93 -18.93
CA LYS A 56 -10.54 17.93 -18.55
C LYS A 56 -11.10 17.43 -17.23
N PRO A 57 -10.94 18.14 -16.11
CA PRO A 57 -11.46 17.65 -14.84
C PRO A 57 -12.95 17.41 -15.06
N GLU A 58 -13.36 16.15 -14.99
CA GLU A 58 -14.77 15.84 -14.81
C GLU A 58 -15.23 16.71 -13.64
N PRO A 59 -16.40 17.35 -13.73
CA PRO A 59 -16.88 18.21 -12.67
C PRO A 59 -16.92 17.37 -11.40
N VAL A 60 -15.92 17.59 -10.54
CA VAL A 60 -15.85 17.04 -9.20
C VAL A 60 -17.15 17.50 -8.57
N ARG A 61 -18.05 16.54 -8.33
CA ARG A 61 -19.22 16.78 -7.51
C ARG A 61 -18.67 17.35 -6.21
N THR A 62 -18.82 18.66 -6.05
CA THR A 62 -18.16 19.40 -4.99
C THR A 62 -18.94 19.08 -3.74
N GLU A 63 -18.66 17.94 -3.13
CA GLU A 63 -18.83 17.78 -1.70
C GLU A 63 -17.69 18.59 -1.07
N ALA A 64 -17.91 19.89 -0.99
CA ALA A 64 -17.28 20.73 0.01
C ALA A 64 -17.79 20.30 1.39
N ALA A 65 -17.42 19.09 1.81
CA ALA A 65 -17.41 18.72 3.19
C ALA A 65 -16.00 19.00 3.67
N ALA A 66 -15.87 19.94 4.62
CA ALA A 66 -14.65 20.15 5.38
C ALA A 66 -14.11 18.77 5.77
N THR A 67 -13.00 18.35 5.16
CA THR A 67 -12.43 17.03 5.44
C THR A 67 -11.75 17.19 6.78
N GLN A 68 -12.52 16.95 7.84
CA GLN A 68 -12.00 16.88 9.19
C GLN A 68 -10.86 15.85 9.14
N GLU A 69 -9.66 16.29 9.47
CA GLU A 69 -8.45 15.46 9.39
C GLU A 69 -8.67 14.23 10.28
N GLN A 70 -9.02 13.11 9.65
CA GLN A 70 -9.51 11.93 10.36
C GLN A 70 -8.29 11.15 10.87
N VAL A 71 -8.01 11.31 12.17
CA VAL A 71 -6.84 10.71 12.83
C VAL A 71 -7.16 9.27 13.20
N ILE A 72 -6.33 8.31 12.76
CA ILE A 72 -6.39 6.95 13.27
C ILE A 72 -5.99 6.95 14.74
N SER A 73 -6.92 6.50 15.59
CA SER A 73 -6.72 6.36 17.03
C SER A 73 -6.55 4.89 17.38
N PHE A 74 -5.42 4.55 18.00
CA PHE A 74 -5.23 3.22 18.58
C PHE A 74 -5.86 3.16 19.97
N ALA A 75 -6.59 2.08 20.24
CA ALA A 75 -7.18 1.82 21.55
C ALA A 75 -6.36 0.75 22.29
N PRO A 76 -5.65 1.08 23.38
CA PRO A 76 -4.88 0.10 24.14
C PRO A 76 -5.80 -0.83 24.94
N VAL A 77 -5.52 -2.13 24.92
CA VAL A 77 -6.22 -3.12 25.74
C VAL A 77 -5.54 -3.23 27.10
N LYS A 78 -6.23 -2.80 28.16
CA LYS A 78 -5.75 -2.87 29.55
C LYS A 78 -5.25 -4.28 29.89
N ASN A 79 -4.14 -4.35 30.62
CA ASN A 79 -3.48 -5.58 31.08
C ASN A 79 -2.91 -6.49 29.97
N THR A 80 -2.72 -5.96 28.76
CA THR A 80 -2.01 -6.65 27.67
C THR A 80 -1.11 -5.67 26.94
N LYS A 81 -0.28 -6.18 26.03
CA LYS A 81 0.50 -5.41 25.05
C LYS A 81 -0.21 -5.42 23.70
N THR A 82 -1.51 -5.14 23.71
CA THR A 82 -2.36 -5.09 22.51
C THR A 82 -2.87 -3.68 22.26
N LEU A 83 -2.79 -3.25 21.00
CA LEU A 83 -3.34 -1.99 20.51
C LEU A 83 -4.37 -2.31 19.43
N LEU A 84 -5.64 -1.99 19.66
CA LEU A 84 -6.68 -2.15 18.66
C LEU A 84 -6.64 -0.97 17.68
N LEU A 85 -6.94 -1.25 16.42
CA LEU A 85 -6.92 -0.28 15.33
C LEU A 85 -8.32 -0.01 14.77
N SER A 86 -9.00 -1.07 14.32
CA SER A 86 -10.27 -0.97 13.60
C SER A 86 -11.05 -2.27 13.69
N ALA A 87 -12.35 -2.22 13.42
CA ALA A 87 -13.24 -3.38 13.45
C ALA A 87 -14.11 -3.44 12.20
N TYR A 88 -14.26 -4.64 11.64
CA TYR A 88 -15.04 -4.88 10.44
C TYR A 88 -15.90 -6.13 10.57
N GLN A 89 -17.12 -6.07 10.04
CA GLN A 89 -17.91 -7.27 9.82
C GLN A 89 -17.20 -8.17 8.80
N GLU A 90 -16.96 -9.43 9.17
CA GLU A 90 -16.38 -10.43 8.28
C GLU A 90 -17.51 -11.04 7.43
N HIS A 91 -17.32 -11.00 6.10
CA HIS A 91 -18.29 -11.50 5.12
C HIS A 91 -17.75 -12.67 4.29
N ARG A 92 -16.45 -12.97 4.37
CA ARG A 92 -15.82 -14.03 3.57
C ARG A 92 -16.02 -15.42 4.17
N THR A 93 -16.37 -15.49 5.44
CA THR A 93 -16.65 -16.76 6.13
C THR A 93 -18.16 -16.94 6.28
N ASN A 94 -18.61 -18.18 6.37
CA ASN A 94 -20.01 -18.50 6.65
C ASN A 94 -20.40 -18.24 8.12
N LYS A 95 -19.44 -17.79 8.95
CA LYS A 95 -19.66 -17.50 10.37
C LYS A 95 -19.87 -16.00 10.52
N LYS A 96 -20.86 -15.61 11.31
CA LYS A 96 -21.10 -14.22 11.66
C LYS A 96 -20.07 -13.77 12.70
N GLU A 97 -18.99 -13.16 12.25
CA GLU A 97 -17.87 -12.75 13.09
C GLU A 97 -17.48 -11.30 12.77
N VAL A 98 -16.93 -10.59 13.75
CA VAL A 98 -16.27 -9.31 13.57
C VAL A 98 -14.77 -9.52 13.66
N ARG A 99 -14.04 -9.03 12.66
CA ARG A 99 -12.58 -9.01 12.64
C ARG A 99 -12.11 -7.68 13.23
N VAL A 100 -11.46 -7.74 14.38
CA VAL A 100 -10.81 -6.58 15.00
C VAL A 100 -9.32 -6.63 14.66
N ILE A 101 -8.83 -5.59 14.01
CA ILE A 101 -7.44 -5.49 13.60
C ILE A 101 -6.67 -4.86 14.75
N ALA A 102 -5.54 -5.47 15.09
CA ALA A 102 -4.75 -5.07 16.23
C ALA A 102 -3.24 -5.21 15.97
N VAL A 103 -2.44 -4.55 16.79
CA VAL A 103 -1.01 -4.79 16.93
C VAL A 103 -0.79 -5.47 18.28
N VAL A 104 -0.12 -6.62 18.29
CA VAL A 104 0.07 -7.45 19.48
C VAL A 104 1.54 -7.82 19.69
N LEU A 105 1.94 -7.99 20.95
CA LEU A 105 3.23 -8.58 21.29
C LEU A 105 3.20 -10.09 21.05
N ARG A 106 4.03 -10.59 20.14
CA ARG A 106 4.00 -11.99 19.68
C ARG A 106 4.31 -13.02 20.77
N SER A 107 5.11 -12.64 21.75
CA SER A 107 5.48 -13.50 22.88
C SER A 107 4.41 -13.56 23.98
N GLU A 108 3.44 -12.63 23.98
CA GLU A 108 2.37 -12.58 24.96
C GLU A 108 1.20 -13.46 24.50
N LYS A 109 0.86 -14.48 25.29
CA LYS A 109 -0.33 -15.31 25.05
C LYS A 109 -1.56 -14.70 25.69
N ALA A 110 -1.98 -13.55 25.18
CA ALA A 110 -3.17 -12.87 25.66
C ALA A 110 -4.44 -13.62 25.23
N ALA A 111 -5.40 -13.72 26.15
CA ALA A 111 -6.75 -14.19 25.88
C ALA A 111 -7.71 -13.00 25.92
N TYR A 112 -8.68 -12.96 25.02
CA TYR A 112 -9.51 -11.79 24.79
C TYR A 112 -11.01 -12.08 24.96
N ARG A 113 -11.74 -11.09 25.47
CA ARG A 113 -13.20 -11.05 25.49
C ARG A 113 -13.66 -9.87 24.65
N CYS A 114 -14.54 -10.13 23.70
CA CYS A 114 -15.13 -9.10 22.86
C CYS A 114 -16.49 -8.70 23.42
N ILE A 115 -16.73 -7.40 23.59
CA ILE A 115 -18.00 -6.84 24.04
C ILE A 115 -18.63 -6.11 22.87
N PHE A 116 -19.80 -6.58 22.44
CA PHE A 116 -20.60 -6.00 21.36
C PHE A 116 -21.69 -5.10 21.92
N CYS A 117 -21.91 -3.95 21.28
CA CYS A 117 -23.03 -3.06 21.57
C CYS A 117 -24.13 -3.24 20.49
N CYS A 118 -25.29 -3.72 20.92
CA CYS A 118 -26.42 -4.04 20.04
C CYS A 118 -27.70 -3.50 20.69
N GLN A 119 -28.35 -2.50 20.08
CA GLN A 119 -29.61 -1.91 20.58
C GLN A 119 -29.58 -1.60 22.09
N GLU A 120 -28.53 -0.91 22.54
CA GLU A 120 -28.26 -0.53 23.96
C GLU A 120 -27.93 -1.69 24.91
N GLN A 121 -27.95 -2.94 24.45
CA GLN A 121 -27.51 -4.11 25.21
C GLN A 121 -26.09 -4.51 24.86
N GLN A 122 -25.43 -5.14 25.82
CA GLN A 122 -24.07 -5.62 25.70
C GLN A 122 -24.02 -7.14 25.66
N TYR A 123 -23.35 -7.66 24.65
CA TYR A 123 -23.15 -9.10 24.47
C TYR A 123 -21.66 -9.41 24.49
N VAL A 124 -21.29 -10.56 25.04
CA VAL A 124 -19.88 -10.94 25.21
C VAL A 124 -19.60 -12.22 24.43
N SER A 125 -18.47 -12.25 23.73
CA SER A 125 -17.90 -13.45 23.12
C SER A 125 -16.44 -13.63 23.53
N GLU A 126 -15.90 -14.83 23.33
CA GLU A 126 -14.45 -15.01 23.30
C GLU A 126 -13.88 -14.39 22.00
N GLY A 127 -12.65 -13.88 22.08
CA GLY A 127 -11.89 -13.38 20.94
C GLY A 127 -10.66 -14.24 20.69
N VAL A 128 -10.44 -14.64 19.45
CA VAL A 128 -9.28 -15.46 19.04
C VAL A 128 -8.33 -14.60 18.22
N SER A 129 -7.10 -14.43 18.71
CA SER A 129 -6.06 -13.65 18.02
C SER A 129 -5.27 -14.53 17.06
N ASN A 130 -5.19 -14.07 15.80
CA ASN A 130 -4.38 -14.67 14.74
C ASN A 130 -3.33 -13.65 14.29
N ILE A 131 -2.07 -13.89 14.66
CA ILE A 131 -0.96 -13.01 14.31
C ILE A 131 -0.52 -13.29 12.87
N HIS A 132 -0.36 -12.24 12.07
CA HIS A 132 0.13 -12.34 10.70
C HIS A 132 1.63 -12.68 10.65
N GLN A 133 2.05 -13.35 9.57
CA GLN A 133 3.43 -13.85 9.44
C GLN A 133 4.43 -12.76 8.99
N ASP A 134 3.95 -11.68 8.37
CA ASP A 134 4.72 -10.55 7.81
C ASP A 134 5.23 -9.58 8.90
N HIS A 135 5.54 -10.08 10.09
CA HIS A 135 6.09 -9.29 11.18
C HIS A 135 7.63 -9.13 11.09
N PHE A 136 8.30 -9.70 10.08
CA PHE A 136 9.75 -9.59 9.82
C PHE A 136 10.65 -9.79 11.07
N ASN A 137 10.34 -10.81 11.87
CA ASN A 137 10.98 -11.10 13.16
C ASN A 137 10.92 -9.98 14.24
N PHE A 138 10.19 -8.89 14.04
CA PHE A 138 9.98 -7.88 15.07
C PHE A 138 9.13 -8.42 16.23
N PRO A 139 9.31 -7.91 17.47
CA PRO A 139 8.55 -8.39 18.63
C PRO A 139 7.03 -8.24 18.50
N TYR A 140 6.57 -7.16 17.87
CA TYR A 140 5.15 -6.93 17.61
C TYR A 140 4.79 -7.29 16.17
N GLY A 141 3.57 -7.77 15.99
CA GLY A 141 2.99 -8.07 14.68
C GLY A 141 1.55 -7.57 14.60
N THR A 142 1.07 -7.39 13.37
CA THR A 142 -0.36 -7.21 13.10
C THR A 142 -1.07 -8.52 13.41
N ALA A 143 -2.27 -8.43 13.97
CA ALA A 143 -3.11 -9.57 14.26
C ALA A 143 -4.58 -9.26 14.01
N ASP A 144 -5.31 -10.29 13.66
CA ASP A 144 -6.76 -10.27 13.61
C ASP A 144 -7.33 -10.97 14.84
N ILE A 145 -8.05 -10.22 15.67
CA ILE A 145 -8.84 -10.76 16.77
C ILE A 145 -10.24 -11.04 16.22
N MET A 146 -10.51 -12.32 15.96
CA MET A 146 -11.79 -12.80 15.46
C MET A 146 -12.78 -12.95 16.63
N CYS A 147 -13.87 -12.20 16.57
CA CYS A 147 -14.92 -12.18 17.59
C CYS A 147 -16.23 -12.71 17.01
N PRO A 148 -16.69 -13.92 17.39
CA PRO A 148 -17.99 -14.42 16.97
C PRO A 148 -19.15 -13.59 17.52
N VAL A 149 -20.09 -13.20 16.66
CA VAL A 149 -21.25 -12.41 17.07
C VAL A 149 -22.25 -13.33 17.81
N PRO A 150 -22.61 -13.04 19.08
CA PRO A 150 -23.55 -13.87 19.83
C PRO A 150 -24.96 -13.89 19.21
N SER A 151 -25.70 -14.99 19.39
CA SER A 151 -27.02 -15.23 18.76
C SER A 151 -28.12 -14.24 19.15
N GLY A 152 -27.94 -13.44 20.20
CA GLY A 152 -28.84 -12.34 20.57
C GLY A 152 -28.48 -10.98 19.97
N CYS A 153 -27.36 -10.86 19.27
CA CYS A 153 -26.90 -9.62 18.67
C CYS A 153 -27.04 -9.65 17.14
N GLU A 154 -28.17 -9.15 16.64
CA GLU A 154 -28.45 -9.16 15.20
C GLU A 154 -27.70 -8.07 14.43
N ALA A 155 -27.53 -6.89 15.01
CA ALA A 155 -26.89 -5.74 14.36
C ALA A 155 -25.89 -5.06 15.32
N PRO A 156 -24.67 -5.61 15.47
CA PRO A 156 -23.65 -4.99 16.31
C PRO A 156 -23.15 -3.70 15.64
N THR A 157 -23.21 -2.58 16.37
CA THR A 157 -22.75 -1.28 15.85
C THR A 157 -21.33 -0.96 16.29
N HIS A 158 -20.98 -1.33 17.51
CA HIS A 158 -19.67 -1.10 18.11
C HIS A 158 -19.18 -2.36 18.81
N ILE A 159 -17.85 -2.43 18.96
CA ILE A 159 -17.17 -3.51 19.66
C ILE A 159 -16.02 -2.94 20.49
N THR A 160 -15.71 -3.57 21.60
CA THR A 160 -14.42 -3.41 22.26
C THR A 160 -13.84 -4.76 22.63
N VAL A 161 -12.53 -4.81 22.78
CA VAL A 161 -11.80 -6.03 23.12
C VAL A 161 -11.06 -5.80 24.43
N LYS A 162 -11.28 -6.69 25.39
CA LYS A 162 -10.65 -6.66 26.71
C LYS A 162 -9.84 -7.91 26.97
N SER A 163 -8.87 -7.81 27.88
CA SER A 163 -8.19 -8.97 28.44
C SER A 163 -9.18 -9.87 29.19
N ALA A 164 -9.07 -11.18 28.99
CA ALA A 164 -9.83 -12.15 29.77
C ALA A 164 -9.32 -12.25 31.23
N ALA A 165 -8.03 -11.98 31.46
CA ALA A 165 -7.46 -11.87 32.80
C ALA A 165 -7.92 -10.54 33.42
N ASN A 166 -8.94 -10.60 34.30
CA ASN A 166 -9.62 -9.45 34.93
C ASN A 166 -10.69 -8.78 34.05
N PHE A 167 -11.51 -9.60 33.38
CA PHE A 167 -12.64 -9.10 32.60
C PHE A 167 -13.66 -8.37 33.49
N SER A 168 -13.95 -7.11 33.14
CA SER A 168 -15.11 -6.35 33.61
C SER A 168 -15.89 -5.89 32.38
N GLN A 169 -17.21 -6.00 32.45
CA GLN A 169 -18.10 -5.57 31.37
C GLN A 169 -18.27 -4.04 31.32
N ASP A 170 -17.85 -3.32 32.36
CA ASP A 170 -17.95 -1.86 32.43
C ASP A 170 -17.09 -1.19 31.36
N THR A 171 -17.73 -0.53 30.39
CA THR A 171 -17.09 -0.02 29.17
C THR A 171 -17.32 1.48 29.06
N THR A 172 -16.25 2.23 28.85
CA THR A 172 -16.35 3.67 28.57
C THR A 172 -16.53 3.87 27.05
N HIS A 173 -17.30 4.87 26.64
CA HIS A 173 -17.53 5.16 25.22
C HIS A 173 -16.23 5.37 24.42
N HIS A 174 -15.16 5.83 25.07
CA HIS A 174 -13.85 6.04 24.45
C HIS A 174 -13.08 4.75 24.12
N GLU A 175 -13.52 3.58 24.60
CA GLU A 175 -12.90 2.27 24.33
C GLU A 175 -13.61 1.50 23.20
N LEU A 176 -14.67 2.07 22.61
CA LEU A 176 -15.48 1.41 21.59
C LEU A 176 -14.97 1.71 20.17
N LEU A 177 -14.82 0.66 19.37
CA LEU A 177 -14.57 0.73 17.94
C LEU A 177 -15.89 0.58 17.19
N GLU A 178 -16.15 1.48 16.24
CA GLU A 178 -17.24 1.31 15.29
C GLU A 178 -16.96 0.08 14.40
N ILE A 179 -17.96 -0.77 14.24
CA ILE A 179 -17.88 -1.92 13.33
C ILE A 179 -18.26 -1.44 11.94
N ARG A 180 -17.28 -1.41 11.04
CA ARG A 180 -17.45 -1.00 9.65
C ARG A 180 -17.78 -2.19 8.76
N ASN A 181 -17.99 -1.92 7.47
CA ASN A 181 -18.31 -2.94 6.47
C ASN A 181 -19.59 -3.74 6.82
N GLN A 182 -20.60 -3.10 7.40
CA GLN A 182 -21.83 -3.78 7.87
C GLN A 182 -22.57 -4.55 6.78
N GLU A 183 -22.55 -4.04 5.54
CA GLU A 183 -23.17 -4.67 4.38
C GLU A 183 -22.10 -5.19 3.42
N VAL A 184 -22.44 -6.26 2.67
CA VAL A 184 -21.58 -6.78 1.60
C VAL A 184 -21.55 -5.76 0.45
N GLN A 185 -20.50 -4.96 0.39
CA GLN A 185 -20.29 -3.99 -0.68
C GLN A 185 -19.83 -4.70 -1.96
N ARG A 186 -20.73 -4.85 -2.93
CA ARG A 186 -20.40 -5.44 -4.25
C ARG A 186 -20.14 -4.39 -5.32
N ASP A 187 -20.94 -3.32 -5.37
CA ASP A 187 -20.94 -2.42 -6.55
C ASP A 187 -21.02 -0.91 -6.24
N LYS A 188 -21.04 -0.50 -4.96
CA LYS A 188 -21.24 0.91 -4.56
C LYS A 188 -19.96 1.55 -4.05
N PHE A 189 -19.02 1.76 -4.95
CA PHE A 189 -17.78 2.44 -4.60
C PHE A 189 -17.69 3.82 -5.27
N ALA A 190 -17.22 4.83 -4.52
CA ALA A 190 -17.10 6.21 -5.03
C ALA A 190 -16.02 6.40 -6.11
N PHE A 191 -15.06 5.48 -6.16
CA PHE A 191 -13.95 5.46 -7.11
C PHE A 191 -13.93 4.10 -7.81
N ASN A 192 -13.32 3.94 -8.97
CA ASN A 192 -13.19 2.63 -9.62
C ASN A 192 -11.84 1.97 -9.29
N PHE A 193 -10.80 2.79 -9.12
CA PHE A 193 -9.45 2.34 -8.82
C PHE A 193 -8.81 3.20 -7.72
N THR A 194 -8.55 2.57 -6.57
CA THR A 194 -7.87 3.19 -5.42
C THR A 194 -6.56 2.45 -5.15
N VAL A 195 -5.47 3.18 -4.89
CA VAL A 195 -4.18 2.64 -4.48
C VAL A 195 -3.81 3.15 -3.09
N CYS A 196 -3.19 2.30 -2.28
CA CYS A 196 -2.88 2.62 -0.89
C CYS A 196 -1.38 2.47 -0.67
N PHE A 197 -0.75 3.55 -0.20
CA PHE A 197 0.64 3.52 0.20
C PHE A 197 0.70 3.19 1.68
N SER A 198 1.57 2.25 2.02
CA SER A 198 1.98 2.01 3.41
C SER A 198 2.54 3.28 4.05
N THR A 199 2.75 3.24 5.35
CA THR A 199 3.17 4.40 6.15
C THR A 199 4.36 5.15 5.56
N MET A 200 4.08 6.39 5.15
CA MET A 200 5.09 7.38 4.86
C MET A 200 5.72 7.83 6.18
N PHE A 201 7.00 7.52 6.31
CA PHE A 201 7.79 7.76 7.50
C PHE A 201 9.13 8.37 7.09
N ASN A 202 9.45 9.55 7.62
CA ASN A 202 10.62 10.37 7.36
C ASN A 202 10.99 10.46 5.85
N PHE A 203 9.96 10.56 5.01
CA PHE A 203 10.15 10.55 3.57
C PHE A 203 10.59 11.93 3.08
N THR A 204 11.62 11.97 2.23
CA THR A 204 12.26 13.22 1.75
C THR A 204 12.42 13.28 0.22
N ASN A 205 12.26 12.16 -0.50
CA ASN A 205 12.52 12.10 -1.94
C ASN A 205 11.36 12.66 -2.76
N LYS A 206 11.38 13.98 -2.97
CA LYS A 206 10.36 14.73 -3.71
C LYS A 206 10.11 14.17 -5.11
N LEU A 207 11.18 13.88 -5.85
CA LEU A 207 11.07 13.44 -7.24
C LEU A 207 10.39 12.07 -7.33
N GLN A 208 10.78 11.15 -6.45
CA GLN A 208 10.17 9.82 -6.39
C GLN A 208 8.67 9.89 -6.07
N LEU A 209 8.26 10.75 -5.12
CA LEU A 209 6.84 10.90 -4.79
C LEU A 209 6.05 11.47 -5.97
N VAL A 210 6.53 12.56 -6.58
CA VAL A 210 5.85 13.19 -7.72
C VAL A 210 5.75 12.23 -8.90
N GLN A 211 6.84 11.53 -9.23
CA GLN A 211 6.85 10.54 -10.31
C GLN A 211 5.87 9.40 -10.03
N SER A 212 5.86 8.86 -8.80
CA SER A 212 4.97 7.77 -8.42
C SER A 212 3.50 8.19 -8.52
N LEU A 213 3.13 9.36 -7.96
CA LEU A 213 1.76 9.86 -8.02
C LEU A 213 1.32 10.17 -9.46
N THR A 214 2.20 10.76 -10.27
CA THR A 214 1.92 11.06 -11.69
C THR A 214 1.73 9.77 -12.48
N MET A 215 2.60 8.77 -12.27
CA MET A 215 2.48 7.47 -12.91
C MET A 215 1.15 6.79 -12.55
N LEU A 216 0.73 6.83 -11.27
CA LEU A 216 -0.56 6.27 -10.86
C LEU A 216 -1.74 6.98 -11.53
N GLN A 217 -1.69 8.31 -11.69
CA GLN A 217 -2.71 9.04 -12.45
C GLN A 217 -2.76 8.59 -13.92
N LEU A 218 -1.59 8.43 -14.56
CA LEU A 218 -1.51 7.95 -15.95
C LEU A 218 -2.05 6.52 -16.11
N LEU A 219 -1.93 5.69 -15.07
CA LEU A 219 -2.50 4.34 -15.02
C LEU A 219 -4.00 4.32 -14.70
N GLY A 220 -4.64 5.48 -14.56
CA GLY A 220 -6.09 5.60 -14.32
C GLY A 220 -6.51 5.41 -12.86
N VAL A 221 -5.58 5.50 -11.90
CA VAL A 221 -5.94 5.53 -10.47
C VAL A 221 -6.77 6.77 -10.20
N ASN A 222 -7.91 6.61 -9.54
CA ASN A 222 -8.80 7.73 -9.20
C ASN A 222 -8.43 8.34 -7.84
N ARG A 223 -7.93 7.52 -6.91
CA ARG A 223 -7.61 7.94 -5.55
C ARG A 223 -6.38 7.21 -5.01
N VAL A 224 -5.50 7.95 -4.34
CA VAL A 224 -4.39 7.40 -3.58
C VAL A 224 -4.62 7.68 -2.09
N VAL A 225 -4.52 6.66 -1.25
CA VAL A 225 -4.56 6.80 0.20
C VAL A 225 -3.15 6.64 0.75
N ILE A 226 -2.69 7.61 1.53
CA ILE A 226 -1.35 7.59 2.13
C ILE A 226 -1.50 7.65 3.64
N TYR A 227 -1.01 6.63 4.33
CA TYR A 227 -0.84 6.67 5.78
C TYR A 227 0.43 7.46 6.09
N LYS A 228 0.37 8.45 6.97
CA LYS A 228 1.51 9.33 7.24
C LYS A 228 1.81 9.42 8.72
N THR A 229 3.04 9.08 9.10
CA THR A 229 3.58 9.40 10.43
C THR A 229 4.18 10.81 10.38
N ASP A 230 5.20 11.01 9.55
CA ASP A 230 5.91 12.27 9.37
C ASP A 230 6.55 12.37 7.97
N CYS A 231 6.84 13.59 7.53
CA CYS A 231 7.51 13.88 6.27
C CYS A 231 8.14 15.28 6.31
N SER A 232 9.02 15.60 5.35
CA SER A 232 9.57 16.95 5.24
C SER A 232 8.49 17.99 4.87
N PRO A 233 8.69 19.29 5.19
CA PRO A 233 7.76 20.36 4.79
C PRO A 233 7.54 20.44 3.28
N GLU A 234 8.56 20.15 2.47
CA GLU A 234 8.45 20.12 1.01
C GLU A 234 7.59 18.97 0.52
N ILE A 235 7.71 17.79 1.15
CA ILE A 235 6.83 16.65 0.85
C ILE A 235 5.39 16.97 1.24
N GLN A 236 5.17 17.60 2.40
CA GLN A 236 3.84 18.03 2.81
C GLN A 236 3.21 18.97 1.77
N ARG A 237 3.95 19.96 1.26
CA ARG A 237 3.45 20.85 0.19
C ARG A 237 3.06 20.10 -1.09
N ILE A 238 3.82 19.07 -1.47
CA ILE A 238 3.49 18.21 -2.62
C ILE A 238 2.20 17.42 -2.34
N LEU A 239 2.07 16.84 -1.15
CA LEU A 239 0.87 16.11 -0.74
C LEU A 239 -0.36 17.04 -0.73
N ASP A 240 -0.23 18.23 -0.16
CA ASP A 240 -1.30 19.24 -0.08
C ASP A 240 -1.82 19.60 -1.48
N TYR A 241 -0.92 19.72 -2.47
CA TYR A 241 -1.30 19.93 -3.86
C TYR A 241 -2.18 18.78 -4.41
N TYR A 242 -1.80 17.52 -4.19
CA TYR A 242 -2.58 16.38 -4.67
C TYR A 242 -3.86 16.13 -3.84
N ILE A 243 -3.88 16.54 -2.56
CA ILE A 243 -5.07 16.56 -1.72
C ILE A 243 -6.07 17.59 -2.24
N GLY A 244 -5.61 18.80 -2.56
CA GLY A 244 -6.44 19.86 -3.15
C GLY A 244 -7.05 19.46 -4.51
N LYS A 245 -6.36 18.61 -5.27
CA LYS A 245 -6.88 17.98 -6.50
C LYS A 245 -7.89 16.85 -6.26
N GLY A 246 -8.09 16.43 -5.02
CA GLY A 246 -8.91 15.26 -4.68
C GLY A 246 -8.27 13.91 -5.08
N PHE A 247 -7.01 13.90 -5.50
CA PHE A 247 -6.32 12.66 -5.90
C PHE A 247 -5.75 11.91 -4.70
N VAL A 248 -5.23 12.61 -3.70
CA VAL A 248 -4.64 12.00 -2.49
C VAL A 248 -5.56 12.18 -1.28
N LYS A 249 -5.76 11.11 -0.50
CA LYS A 249 -6.23 11.15 0.90
C LYS A 249 -5.04 10.93 1.82
N LEU A 250 -4.85 11.80 2.78
CA LEU A 250 -3.85 11.61 3.83
C LEU A 250 -4.53 11.08 5.10
N ILE A 251 -3.97 10.04 5.69
CA ILE A 251 -4.45 9.48 6.95
C ILE A 251 -3.31 9.54 7.98
N PRO A 252 -3.43 10.37 9.03
CA PRO A 252 -2.44 10.41 10.10
C PRO A 252 -2.29 9.05 10.80
N TRP A 253 -1.06 8.55 10.86
CA TRP A 253 -0.69 7.28 11.49
C TRP A 253 0.06 7.53 12.79
N SER A 254 -0.59 7.23 13.92
CA SER A 254 -0.12 7.62 15.25
C SER A 254 0.52 6.50 16.06
N LEU A 255 0.88 5.36 15.42
CA LEU A 255 1.42 4.17 16.09
C LEU A 255 2.70 4.45 16.88
N SER A 256 3.54 5.37 16.39
CA SER A 256 4.78 5.79 17.04
C SER A 256 4.58 6.41 18.43
N LYS A 257 3.35 6.84 18.77
CA LYS A 257 3.01 7.32 20.12
C LYS A 257 2.93 6.19 21.15
N PHE A 258 2.71 4.95 20.70
CA PHE A 258 2.49 3.79 21.57
C PHE A 258 3.68 2.83 21.61
N MET A 259 4.53 2.83 20.59
CA MET A 259 5.68 1.94 20.49
C MET A 259 6.76 2.48 19.56
N ASN A 260 7.98 1.98 19.75
CA ASN A 260 9.10 2.35 18.91
C ASN A 260 9.03 1.63 17.56
N VAL A 261 8.89 2.40 16.48
CA VAL A 261 8.86 1.91 15.11
C VAL A 261 10.30 1.76 14.62
N SER A 262 10.64 0.58 14.09
CA SER A 262 11.95 0.32 13.50
C SER A 262 12.08 0.96 12.13
N TYR A 263 13.23 1.56 11.87
CA TYR A 263 13.63 2.14 10.58
C TYR A 263 14.31 1.12 9.67
N GLY A 264 14.61 -0.07 10.19
CA GLY A 264 15.25 -1.16 9.48
C GLY A 264 14.23 -2.17 8.99
N TRP A 265 14.59 -2.90 7.95
CA TRP A 265 13.77 -4.00 7.44
C TRP A 265 13.81 -5.24 8.36
N LEU A 266 14.84 -5.36 9.21
CA LEU A 266 14.96 -6.35 10.29
C LEU A 266 15.39 -5.70 11.61
N PRO A 267 15.11 -6.34 12.76
CA PRO A 267 15.53 -5.85 14.07
C PRO A 267 17.04 -5.60 14.20
N GLU A 268 17.86 -6.37 13.49
CA GLU A 268 19.32 -6.25 13.48
C GLU A 268 19.84 -5.02 12.71
N HIS A 269 19.09 -4.59 11.68
CA HIS A 269 19.46 -3.45 10.82
C HIS A 269 18.82 -2.14 11.25
N GLY A 270 17.81 -2.21 12.11
CA GLY A 270 17.19 -1.06 12.76
C GLY A 270 16.47 -1.54 14.02
N PRO A 271 16.97 -1.22 15.22
CA PRO A 271 16.28 -1.62 16.43
C PRO A 271 14.90 -0.96 16.49
N GLY A 272 13.93 -1.71 16.99
CA GLY A 272 12.55 -1.25 17.13
C GLY A 272 11.63 -2.41 17.50
N GLN A 273 10.38 -2.08 17.77
CA GLN A 273 9.38 -3.04 18.24
C GLN A 273 8.49 -3.56 17.12
N ILE A 274 8.31 -2.77 16.07
CA ILE A 274 7.52 -3.11 14.87
C ILE A 274 8.17 -2.53 13.61
N HIS A 275 7.94 -3.15 12.47
CA HIS A 275 8.44 -2.71 11.17
C HIS A 275 7.83 -1.36 10.72
N TYR A 276 8.63 -0.47 10.11
CA TYR A 276 8.20 0.88 9.68
C TYR A 276 7.02 0.93 8.73
N LEU A 277 6.85 -0.09 7.88
CA LEU A 277 5.72 -0.13 6.95
C LEU A 277 4.42 -0.55 7.63
N ALA A 278 4.48 -1.23 8.79
CA ALA A 278 3.36 -1.87 9.47
C ALA A 278 2.28 -2.35 8.45
N GLY A 279 2.74 -3.03 7.39
CA GLY A 279 2.11 -2.99 6.06
C GLY A 279 0.66 -3.45 6.07
N VAL A 280 0.39 -4.52 6.82
CA VAL A 280 -0.97 -5.07 6.95
C VAL A 280 -1.86 -4.24 7.88
N ALA A 281 -1.31 -3.67 8.95
CA ALA A 281 -2.07 -2.77 9.83
C ALA A 281 -2.47 -1.49 9.08
N THR A 282 -1.57 -0.94 8.25
CA THR A 282 -1.83 0.30 7.52
C THR A 282 -2.88 0.09 6.42
N SER A 283 -2.73 -0.93 5.59
CA SER A 283 -3.71 -1.26 4.52
C SER A 283 -5.11 -1.60 5.05
N ALA A 284 -5.24 -2.02 6.31
CA ALA A 284 -6.52 -2.35 6.91
C ALA A 284 -7.10 -1.26 7.83
N GLY A 285 -6.42 -0.11 7.91
CA GLY A 285 -6.75 0.97 8.83
C GLY A 285 -8.11 1.62 8.58
N GLU A 286 -8.60 1.70 7.33
CA GLU A 286 -9.82 2.49 7.08
C GLU A 286 -10.59 2.24 5.78
N ASP A 287 -9.93 1.95 4.67
CA ASP A 287 -10.64 1.77 3.38
C ASP A 287 -10.78 0.27 3.07
N ILE A 288 -12.03 -0.19 2.94
CA ILE A 288 -12.40 -1.56 2.58
C ILE A 288 -11.66 -2.01 1.30
N ARG A 289 -11.30 -1.09 0.40
CA ARG A 289 -10.51 -1.43 -0.80
C ARG A 289 -9.02 -1.48 -0.59
N CYS A 290 -8.46 -0.70 0.33
CA CYS A 290 -7.07 -0.94 0.75
C CYS A 290 -6.93 -2.30 1.43
N GLN A 291 -8.01 -2.79 2.05
CA GLN A 291 -8.08 -4.11 2.67
C GLN A 291 -8.22 -5.26 1.66
N GLN A 292 -8.82 -5.03 0.48
CA GLN A 292 -8.91 -6.05 -0.58
C GLN A 292 -7.58 -6.33 -1.28
N VAL A 293 -6.66 -5.35 -1.36
CA VAL A 293 -5.34 -5.52 -2.01
C VAL A 293 -4.42 -6.46 -1.22
N LEU A 294 -4.67 -6.66 0.07
CA LEU A 294 -3.91 -7.59 0.93
C LEU A 294 -4.00 -9.06 0.50
N HIS A 295 -5.00 -9.44 -0.31
CA HIS A 295 -5.25 -10.82 -0.70
C HIS A 295 -4.56 -11.27 -2.00
N VAL A 296 -3.70 -10.43 -2.59
CA VAL A 296 -2.87 -10.85 -3.75
C VAL A 296 -1.49 -11.38 -3.31
N SER A 297 -1.18 -11.34 -2.02
CA SER A 297 0.13 -11.68 -1.46
C SER A 297 0.13 -12.79 -0.39
N GLU A 298 -0.98 -13.50 -0.18
CA GLU A 298 -1.03 -14.77 0.57
C GLU A 298 -1.12 -15.98 -0.37
#